data_AF-A0A971SE73-F1
#
_entry.id   AF-A0A971SE73-F1
#
_cell.length_a   1.000
_cell.length_b   1.000
_cell.length_c   1.000
_cell.angle_alpha   90.00
_cell.angle_beta   90.00
_cell.angle_gamma   90.00
#
_symmetry.space_group_name_H-M   'P 1'
#
loop_
_entity.id
_entity.type
_entity.pdbx_description
1 polymer ?
#
loop_
_entity_poly.entity_id
_entity_poly.type
_entity_poly.pdbx_seq_one_letter_code
_entity_poly.pdbx_strand_id
1 'polypeptide(L)'
;AGVEDTEFNMPVTLNEQGQENPLPDEEGKEVWSYTWTDLDLTDKNATPYTYYVVEEVVPTGYNKTGEVKQEVDGKLISVVTNEYIVEVMDVKAEKKWVGGSENRPSIPLQLSRSTDGEVWEDVIQVTLNGVDDEDQDENVWTYTFKSMPKTDLKGNPYTYKINETIVPENYTETYSDDGLTVTNTYSSPKIEKVVIKEWVGGPKDKPAVTFVLNRQIEGGELEEAGRITLTSDHLATNEENIDIWTYTFENLDLTDENANEYIYSVVEETVPEGYLMQPIAGTLGIINKFVPKSADLTADVEWINGENVSKPDVQLTLKYKKIVDGVEYWIDALDPEGNPVIGVLNEDGTWSFPNVALQDNEGNALEFSVVQVGLEGSVWTNKSITEITPAKNEDGVITINPAKTNIHIVNEYVVPTTDITVSTEWLNGEGVSKPGTTVTLMVKDSEGNFVPALDEEGNTITAVVDENGNATFTDVPVTDKDGNPLTYTVVQKGLEGSDWKNRSITEIKPAVLVDGVLVVDATNTNIHIVNEYVKPVVPEPKPEPKPEPKPEPKPEPKPEPKPEPKPEPKPVVKPKPAPKTGDYGIYATLVVLILSAGMLFVVSKKSKETEKNR
;
A
#
# COMPACT_ATOMS: atom_id res chain seq x y z
N ALA A 1 73.19 105.93 -44.03
CA ALA A 1 72.36 105.98 -42.80
C ALA A 1 71.03 106.60 -43.18
N GLY A 2 69.89 105.95 -43.11
CA GLY A 2 69.56 104.52 -43.16
C GLY A 2 68.43 104.40 -44.18
N VAL A 3 68.30 103.27 -44.86
CA VAL A 3 67.06 102.98 -45.60
C VAL A 3 66.03 102.67 -44.52
N GLU A 4 65.13 103.60 -44.27
CA GLU A 4 63.87 103.27 -43.60
C GLU A 4 63.11 102.38 -44.58
N ASP A 5 63.17 101.07 -44.37
CA ASP A 5 62.15 100.17 -44.90
C ASP A 5 60.84 100.54 -44.21
N THR A 6 60.08 101.43 -44.83
CA THR A 6 58.69 101.69 -44.43
C THR A 6 57.85 100.53 -44.96
N GLU A 7 57.63 99.51 -44.15
CA GLU A 7 56.54 98.55 -44.39
C GLU A 7 55.20 99.29 -44.27
N PHE A 8 54.40 99.24 -45.35
CA PHE A 8 53.07 99.84 -45.40
C PHE A 8 52.03 98.71 -45.43
N ASN A 9 51.28 98.53 -44.34
CA ASN A 9 50.26 97.49 -44.24
C ASN A 9 48.89 98.01 -44.71
N MET A 10 48.21 97.25 -45.56
CA MET A 10 46.85 97.54 -46.04
C MET A 10 45.87 96.43 -45.58
N PRO A 11 45.39 96.47 -44.32
CA PRO A 11 44.59 95.40 -43.74
C PRO A 11 43.19 95.31 -44.38
N VAL A 12 42.70 94.09 -44.57
CA VAL A 12 41.37 93.77 -45.08
C VAL A 12 40.75 92.69 -44.20
N THR A 13 39.44 92.80 -43.94
CA THR A 13 38.67 91.78 -43.20
C THR A 13 37.61 91.19 -44.13
N LEU A 14 37.60 89.86 -44.27
CA LEU A 14 36.62 89.11 -45.04
C LEU A 14 35.65 88.44 -44.06
N ASN A 15 34.37 88.82 -44.08
CA ASN A 15 33.30 88.26 -43.25
C ASN A 15 31.92 88.50 -43.90
N GLU A 16 30.87 87.85 -43.41
CA GLU A 16 29.48 87.94 -43.93
C GLU A 16 28.85 89.35 -43.85
N GLN A 17 29.48 90.29 -43.16
CA GLN A 17 28.98 91.67 -42.95
C GLN A 17 29.85 92.74 -43.64
N GLY A 18 30.95 92.32 -44.27
CA GLY A 18 31.91 93.10 -45.05
C GLY A 18 31.72 92.85 -46.54
N GLN A 19 32.47 93.54 -47.40
CA GLN A 19 32.04 93.85 -48.77
C GLN A 19 31.87 92.69 -49.75
N GLU A 20 32.13 91.41 -49.46
CA GLU A 20 31.80 90.29 -50.38
C GLU A 20 31.47 88.98 -49.64
N ASN A 21 30.41 88.29 -50.10
CA ASN A 21 29.99 86.95 -49.65
C ASN A 21 30.88 85.86 -50.27
N PRO A 22 31.04 84.69 -49.62
CA PRO A 22 31.78 83.58 -50.19
C PRO A 22 31.03 83.00 -51.39
N LEU A 23 31.77 82.63 -52.44
CA LEU A 23 31.23 81.85 -53.55
C LEU A 23 31.76 80.42 -53.45
N PRO A 24 30.91 79.39 -53.61
CA PRO A 24 31.40 78.02 -53.70
C PRO A 24 32.21 77.85 -55.01
N ASP A 25 33.38 77.23 -54.92
CA ASP A 25 34.12 76.81 -56.12
C ASP A 25 33.49 75.56 -56.78
N GLU A 26 34.06 75.08 -57.89
CA GLU A 26 33.56 73.89 -58.62
C GLU A 26 33.58 72.60 -57.78
N GLU A 27 34.26 72.61 -56.62
CA GLU A 27 34.37 71.50 -55.66
C GLU A 27 33.51 71.72 -54.40
N GLY A 28 32.79 72.85 -54.31
CA GLY A 28 31.91 73.20 -53.19
C GLY A 28 32.62 73.75 -51.96
N LYS A 29 33.88 74.19 -52.07
CA LYS A 29 34.59 74.89 -50.99
C LYS A 29 34.17 76.35 -50.94
N GLU A 30 34.02 76.89 -49.74
CA GLU A 30 33.77 78.31 -49.54
C GLU A 30 35.03 79.12 -49.89
N VAL A 31 34.95 79.91 -50.95
CA VAL A 31 36.03 80.79 -51.38
C VAL A 31 35.67 82.24 -51.10
N TRP A 32 36.54 82.90 -50.34
CA TRP A 32 36.52 84.33 -50.13
C TRP A 32 37.59 84.97 -51.01
N SER A 33 37.27 86.06 -51.71
CA SER A 33 38.22 86.73 -52.60
C SER A 33 38.30 88.22 -52.32
N TYR A 34 39.47 88.81 -52.54
CA TYR A 34 39.67 90.25 -52.47
C TYR A 34 40.75 90.67 -53.47
N THR A 35 40.61 91.85 -54.07
CA THR A 35 41.60 92.44 -54.96
C THR A 35 41.96 93.85 -54.47
N TRP A 36 43.22 94.06 -54.09
CA TRP A 36 43.78 95.41 -53.94
C TRP A 36 44.00 96.03 -55.32
N THR A 37 43.50 97.25 -55.56
CA THR A 37 43.71 98.03 -56.79
C THR A 37 44.59 99.23 -56.51
N ASP A 38 45.10 99.87 -57.58
CA ASP A 38 45.84 101.13 -57.51
C ASP A 38 47.13 101.09 -56.66
N LEU A 39 47.80 99.93 -56.65
CA LEU A 39 49.09 99.73 -55.98
C LEU A 39 50.24 100.27 -56.84
N ASP A 40 51.19 100.97 -56.20
CA ASP A 40 52.38 101.50 -56.89
C ASP A 40 53.28 100.37 -57.39
N LEU A 41 53.75 100.42 -58.64
CA LEU A 41 54.66 99.39 -59.17
C LEU A 41 56.10 99.57 -58.66
N THR A 42 56.52 100.81 -58.43
CA THR A 42 57.88 101.16 -58.01
C THR A 42 57.85 102.26 -56.97
N ASP A 43 58.89 102.34 -56.13
CA ASP A 43 59.11 103.48 -55.26
C ASP A 43 59.44 104.77 -56.05
N LYS A 44 59.60 105.89 -55.33
CA LYS A 44 59.99 107.20 -55.92
C LYS A 44 61.34 107.20 -56.65
N ASN A 45 62.14 106.13 -56.53
CA ASN A 45 63.43 105.95 -57.16
C ASN A 45 63.42 104.87 -58.28
N ALA A 46 62.23 104.43 -58.72
CA ALA A 46 62.02 103.38 -59.72
C ALA A 46 62.47 101.95 -59.30
N THR A 47 62.57 101.68 -58.00
CA THR A 47 62.81 100.33 -57.46
C THR A 47 61.48 99.58 -57.35
N PRO A 48 61.31 98.38 -57.95
CA PRO A 48 60.06 97.63 -57.87
C PRO A 48 59.68 97.28 -56.43
N TYR A 49 58.41 97.47 -56.07
CA TYR A 49 57.88 96.92 -54.82
C TYR A 49 57.68 95.40 -54.95
N THR A 50 57.92 94.68 -53.86
CA THR A 50 57.52 93.27 -53.74
C THR A 50 56.31 93.21 -52.81
N TYR A 51 55.15 92.88 -53.37
CA TYR A 51 53.93 92.68 -52.61
C TYR A 51 53.85 91.24 -52.09
N TYR A 52 53.32 91.09 -50.88
CA TYR A 52 53.00 89.79 -50.31
C TYR A 52 51.71 89.91 -49.49
N VAL A 53 50.94 88.84 -49.45
CA VAL A 53 49.76 88.73 -48.59
C VAL A 53 50.17 87.92 -47.37
N VAL A 54 49.72 88.36 -46.20
CA VAL A 54 49.81 87.59 -44.96
C VAL A 54 48.42 87.54 -44.36
N GLU A 55 48.00 86.36 -43.94
CA GLU A 55 46.85 86.25 -43.06
C GLU A 55 47.34 86.59 -41.64
N GLU A 56 46.95 87.76 -41.14
CA GLU A 56 47.44 88.26 -39.84
C GLU A 56 46.91 87.41 -38.66
N VAL A 57 45.69 86.88 -38.77
CA VAL A 57 45.06 86.07 -37.75
C VAL A 57 44.38 84.87 -38.41
N VAL A 58 44.89 83.68 -38.14
CA VAL A 58 44.16 82.45 -38.49
C VAL A 58 42.94 82.35 -37.57
N PRO A 59 41.72 82.17 -38.11
CA PRO A 59 40.52 82.05 -37.29
C PRO A 59 40.68 80.96 -36.22
N THR A 60 40.18 81.23 -35.01
CA THR A 60 40.18 80.23 -33.93
C THR A 60 39.43 78.98 -34.38
N GLY A 61 40.05 77.80 -34.26
CA GLY A 61 39.49 76.53 -34.73
C GLY A 61 39.89 76.15 -36.16
N TYR A 62 40.76 76.90 -36.81
CA TYR A 62 41.31 76.59 -38.14
C TYR A 62 42.83 76.58 -38.09
N ASN A 63 43.46 75.79 -38.96
CA ASN A 63 44.89 75.85 -39.26
C ASN A 63 45.08 76.37 -40.67
N LYS A 64 46.02 77.30 -40.86
CA LYS A 64 46.49 77.69 -42.19
C LYS A 64 47.36 76.57 -42.75
N THR A 65 46.87 75.84 -43.75
CA THR A 65 47.54 74.65 -44.31
C THR A 65 48.26 74.93 -45.62
N GLY A 66 47.95 76.03 -46.28
CA GLY A 66 48.58 76.38 -47.55
C GLY A 66 48.60 77.87 -47.82
N GLU A 67 49.68 78.30 -48.48
CA GLU A 67 49.76 79.60 -49.13
C GLU A 67 50.40 79.40 -50.51
N VAL A 68 49.61 79.59 -51.56
CA VAL A 68 50.10 79.54 -52.94
C VAL A 68 50.24 80.97 -53.44
N LYS A 69 51.42 81.30 -53.97
CA LYS A 69 51.70 82.57 -54.63
C LYS A 69 51.97 82.29 -56.10
N GLN A 70 51.17 82.89 -56.97
CA GLN A 70 51.36 82.80 -58.41
C GLN A 70 51.27 84.18 -59.04
N GLU A 71 52.12 84.43 -60.02
CA GLU A 71 52.02 85.60 -60.88
C GLU A 71 51.41 85.16 -62.21
N VAL A 72 50.23 85.68 -62.55
CA VAL A 72 49.50 85.39 -63.78
C VAL A 72 49.19 86.71 -64.46
N ASP A 73 49.65 86.90 -65.69
CA ASP A 73 49.47 88.13 -66.49
C ASP A 73 49.84 89.45 -65.74
N GLY A 74 50.89 89.40 -64.92
CA GLY A 74 51.35 90.55 -64.12
C GLY A 74 50.50 90.87 -62.89
N LYS A 75 49.55 90.00 -62.52
CA LYS A 75 48.79 90.06 -61.26
C LYS A 75 49.34 89.04 -60.27
N LEU A 76 49.62 89.49 -59.05
CA LEU A 76 49.91 88.60 -57.91
C LEU A 76 48.60 87.97 -57.42
N ILE A 77 48.51 86.65 -57.46
CA ILE A 77 47.43 85.86 -56.85
C ILE A 77 48.01 85.16 -55.64
N SER A 78 47.42 85.40 -54.47
CA SER A 78 47.72 84.68 -53.24
C SER A 78 46.48 83.91 -52.80
N VAL A 79 46.60 82.60 -52.69
CA VAL A 79 45.55 81.72 -52.15
C VAL A 79 45.99 81.29 -50.76
N VAL A 80 45.19 81.63 -49.75
CA VAL A 80 45.36 81.17 -48.38
C VAL A 80 44.33 80.09 -48.11
N THR A 81 44.77 78.91 -47.69
CA THR A 81 43.89 77.78 -47.36
C THR A 81 43.86 77.57 -45.86
N ASN A 82 42.66 77.63 -45.29
CA ASN A 82 42.39 77.29 -43.90
C ASN A 82 41.62 75.97 -43.85
N GLU A 83 42.11 75.02 -43.07
CA GLU A 83 41.41 73.77 -42.78
C GLU A 83 40.82 73.81 -41.37
N TYR A 84 39.55 73.41 -41.27
CA TYR A 84 38.87 73.30 -39.98
C TYR A 84 39.53 72.23 -39.12
N ILE A 85 39.88 72.61 -37.90
CA ILE A 85 40.42 71.69 -36.90
C ILE A 85 39.25 70.97 -36.26
N VAL A 86 39.04 69.71 -36.65
CA VAL A 86 38.06 68.85 -35.99
C VAL A 86 38.54 68.57 -34.58
N GLU A 87 37.90 69.20 -33.60
CA GLU A 87 38.14 68.88 -32.20
C GLU A 87 37.76 67.42 -31.93
N VAL A 88 38.54 66.77 -31.08
CA VAL A 88 38.27 65.40 -30.62
C VAL A 88 37.87 65.39 -29.15
N MET A 89 37.18 64.34 -28.75
CA MET A 89 36.82 64.03 -27.38
C MET A 89 36.99 62.54 -27.12
N ASP A 90 37.06 62.18 -25.84
CA ASP A 90 36.99 60.79 -25.43
C ASP A 90 35.53 60.43 -25.15
N VAL A 91 35.06 59.32 -25.73
CA VAL A 91 33.73 58.77 -25.47
C VAL A 91 33.89 57.60 -24.51
N LYS A 92 33.35 57.73 -23.31
CA LYS A 92 33.34 56.66 -22.31
C LYS A 92 32.07 55.83 -22.46
N ALA A 93 32.23 54.52 -22.41
CA ALA A 93 31.14 53.55 -22.46
C ALA A 93 31.25 52.57 -21.29
N GLU A 94 30.09 52.09 -20.83
CA GLU A 94 29.98 51.15 -19.71
C GLU A 94 29.25 49.87 -20.13
N LYS A 95 29.78 48.72 -19.73
CA LYS A 95 29.12 47.42 -19.78
C LYS A 95 28.79 46.98 -18.36
N LYS A 96 27.51 46.81 -18.04
CA LYS A 96 27.05 46.33 -16.73
C LYS A 96 26.56 44.89 -16.82
N TRP A 97 26.85 44.11 -15.78
CA TRP A 97 26.34 42.77 -15.58
C TRP A 97 25.46 42.73 -14.33
N VAL A 98 24.28 42.15 -14.45
CA VAL A 98 23.34 41.90 -13.35
C VAL A 98 23.12 40.39 -13.26
N GLY A 99 23.62 39.77 -12.19
CA GLY A 99 23.58 38.31 -12.00
C GLY A 99 24.52 37.54 -12.94
N GLY A 100 24.43 36.21 -12.93
CA GLY A 100 25.22 35.26 -13.70
C GLY A 100 26.58 34.92 -13.07
N SER A 101 27.34 34.04 -13.74
CA SER A 101 28.65 33.58 -13.25
C SER A 101 29.68 34.70 -13.16
N GLU A 102 30.52 34.69 -12.11
CA GLU A 102 31.70 35.57 -11.98
C GLU A 102 32.61 35.51 -13.22
N ASN A 103 32.65 34.37 -13.91
CA ASN A 103 33.36 34.24 -15.19
C ASN A 103 32.48 34.79 -16.33
N ARG A 104 32.51 36.12 -16.50
CA ARG A 104 31.74 36.82 -17.53
C ARG A 104 32.26 36.49 -18.95
N PRO A 105 31.38 36.26 -19.93
CA PRO A 105 31.79 36.04 -21.33
C PRO A 105 32.28 37.35 -21.96
N SER A 106 33.21 37.24 -22.91
CA SER A 106 33.64 38.40 -23.70
C SER A 106 32.54 38.83 -24.68
N ILE A 107 32.35 40.13 -24.85
CA ILE A 107 31.32 40.70 -25.73
C ILE A 107 31.91 41.66 -26.78
N PRO A 108 31.36 41.73 -28.00
CA PRO A 108 31.69 42.76 -28.97
C PRO A 108 30.87 44.04 -28.72
N LEU A 109 31.57 45.17 -28.56
CA LEU A 109 30.97 46.49 -28.38
C LEU A 109 31.27 47.38 -29.58
N GLN A 110 30.23 47.78 -30.31
CA GLN A 110 30.30 48.65 -31.49
C GLN A 110 29.98 50.08 -31.07
N LEU A 111 30.87 51.03 -31.36
CA LEU A 111 30.59 52.46 -31.30
C LEU A 111 30.01 52.93 -32.64
N SER A 112 28.89 53.61 -32.61
CA SER A 112 28.29 54.25 -33.79
C SER A 112 28.09 55.73 -33.52
N ARG A 113 28.04 56.54 -34.59
CA ARG A 113 27.82 58.00 -34.51
C ARG A 113 26.78 58.48 -35.50
N SER A 114 26.19 59.65 -35.24
CA SER A 114 25.21 60.29 -36.10
C SER A 114 25.24 61.82 -35.91
N THR A 115 24.96 62.58 -36.97
CA THR A 115 24.78 64.04 -36.91
C THR A 115 23.32 64.48 -36.86
N ASP A 116 22.39 63.60 -37.26
CA ASP A 116 20.94 63.86 -37.30
C ASP A 116 20.15 63.05 -36.26
N GLY A 117 20.78 62.06 -35.63
CA GLY A 117 20.18 61.15 -34.66
C GLY A 117 19.38 60.00 -35.29
N GLU A 118 19.19 60.01 -36.62
CA GLU A 118 18.37 59.04 -37.36
C GLU A 118 19.24 58.05 -38.13
N VAL A 119 20.23 58.54 -38.86
CA VAL A 119 21.16 57.72 -39.65
C VAL A 119 22.44 57.54 -38.85
N TRP A 120 22.73 56.29 -38.50
CA TRP A 120 23.89 55.92 -37.71
C TRP A 120 24.92 55.19 -38.57
N GLU A 121 26.18 55.58 -38.42
CA GLU A 121 27.32 54.88 -39.04
C GLU A 121 28.22 54.26 -37.98
N ASP A 122 28.76 53.08 -38.29
CA ASP A 122 29.67 52.36 -37.41
C ASP A 122 31.07 52.95 -37.48
N VAL A 123 31.66 53.21 -36.31
CA VAL A 123 32.97 53.83 -36.17
C VAL A 123 34.04 52.78 -35.92
N ILE A 124 33.89 52.04 -34.82
CA ILE A 124 34.86 51.04 -34.37
C ILE A 124 34.18 50.00 -33.48
N GLN A 125 34.57 48.74 -33.65
CA GLN A 125 34.18 47.64 -32.75
C GLN A 125 35.37 47.24 -31.89
N VAL A 126 35.13 47.01 -30.61
CA VAL A 126 36.10 46.48 -29.65
C VAL A 126 35.54 45.23 -28.98
N THR A 127 36.41 44.37 -28.48
CA THR A 127 35.99 43.21 -27.68
C THR A 127 36.29 43.50 -26.23
N LEU A 128 35.26 43.51 -25.38
CA LEU A 128 35.44 43.60 -23.93
C LEU A 128 35.50 42.19 -23.33
N ASN A 129 36.51 41.94 -22.50
CA ASN A 129 36.77 40.66 -21.84
C ASN A 129 37.01 40.81 -20.33
N GLY A 130 36.68 41.98 -19.77
CA GLY A 130 36.90 42.32 -18.35
C GLY A 130 38.33 42.65 -17.94
N VAL A 131 39.32 42.59 -18.85
CA VAL A 131 40.73 42.88 -18.52
C VAL A 131 41.08 44.36 -18.63
N ASP A 132 40.37 45.10 -19.49
CA ASP A 132 40.65 46.50 -19.81
C ASP A 132 39.85 47.51 -18.95
N ASP A 133 39.24 47.05 -17.85
CA ASP A 133 38.44 47.89 -16.96
C ASP A 133 39.33 48.72 -16.01
N GLU A 134 39.22 50.05 -16.07
CA GLU A 134 40.00 50.96 -15.22
C GLU A 134 39.52 50.99 -13.76
N ASP A 135 38.23 50.70 -13.52
CA ASP A 135 37.58 50.84 -12.22
C ASP A 135 37.62 49.56 -11.35
N GLN A 136 38.04 48.43 -11.94
CA GLN A 136 38.15 47.09 -11.31
C GLN A 136 36.84 46.62 -10.65
N ASP A 137 35.69 47.03 -11.19
CA ASP A 137 34.40 46.49 -10.76
C ASP A 137 34.10 45.26 -11.62
N GLU A 138 34.09 44.08 -11.00
CA GLU A 138 33.86 42.81 -11.69
C GLU A 138 32.50 42.76 -12.43
N ASN A 139 31.55 43.62 -12.06
CA ASN A 139 30.24 43.74 -12.67
C ASN A 139 30.09 44.95 -13.61
N VAL A 140 31.09 45.82 -13.72
CA VAL A 140 31.05 46.98 -14.60
C VAL A 140 32.35 47.08 -15.38
N TRP A 141 32.31 46.86 -16.69
CA TRP A 141 33.48 47.09 -17.55
C TRP A 141 33.38 48.43 -18.23
N THR A 142 34.40 49.25 -18.04
CA THR A 142 34.52 50.55 -18.71
C THR A 142 35.40 50.45 -19.95
N TYR A 143 35.09 51.24 -20.98
CA TYR A 143 35.96 51.41 -22.13
C TYR A 143 35.93 52.85 -22.62
N THR A 144 37.10 53.42 -22.91
CA THR A 144 37.22 54.79 -23.41
C THR A 144 37.69 54.78 -24.87
N PHE A 145 36.78 55.16 -25.77
CA PHE A 145 37.11 55.44 -27.17
C PHE A 145 37.81 56.80 -27.26
N LYS A 146 39.14 56.77 -27.45
CA LYS A 146 39.96 57.99 -27.46
C LYS A 146 39.92 58.72 -28.79
N SER A 147 40.02 60.04 -28.74
CA SER A 147 40.17 60.89 -29.93
C SER A 147 39.01 60.78 -30.95
N MET A 148 37.78 60.65 -30.48
CA MET A 148 36.58 60.62 -31.31
C MET A 148 36.20 62.03 -31.78
N PRO A 149 35.92 62.27 -33.07
CA PRO A 149 35.54 63.59 -33.59
C PRO A 149 34.30 64.19 -32.90
N LYS A 150 34.34 65.47 -32.51
CA LYS A 150 33.14 66.15 -31.98
C LYS A 150 32.14 66.53 -33.07
N THR A 151 32.61 66.79 -34.28
CA THR A 151 31.79 67.22 -35.41
C THR A 151 32.19 66.52 -36.70
N ASP A 152 31.32 66.54 -37.71
CA ASP A 152 31.70 66.26 -39.08
C ASP A 152 32.56 67.40 -39.68
N LEU A 153 32.97 67.26 -40.94
CA LEU A 153 33.75 68.27 -41.67
C LEU A 153 32.96 69.55 -41.98
N LYS A 154 31.64 69.55 -41.77
CA LYS A 154 30.76 70.71 -41.94
C LYS A 154 30.45 71.40 -40.60
N GLY A 155 31.02 70.92 -39.50
CA GLY A 155 30.79 71.44 -38.15
C GLY A 155 29.51 70.94 -37.47
N ASN A 156 28.79 69.97 -38.04
CA ASN A 156 27.62 69.38 -37.38
C ASN A 156 28.08 68.45 -36.24
N PRO A 157 27.53 68.58 -35.02
CA PRO A 157 27.96 67.79 -33.88
C PRO A 157 27.58 66.31 -34.04
N TYR A 158 28.51 65.42 -33.66
CA TYR A 158 28.22 64.00 -33.56
C TYR A 158 27.59 63.66 -32.21
N THR A 159 26.54 62.85 -32.27
CA THR A 159 26.06 62.04 -31.13
C THR A 159 26.62 60.63 -31.26
N TYR A 160 27.05 60.05 -30.15
CA TYR A 160 27.61 58.72 -30.08
C TYR A 160 26.67 57.79 -29.32
N LYS A 161 26.64 56.51 -29.70
CA LYS A 161 25.99 55.43 -28.96
C LYS A 161 26.77 54.14 -29.13
N ILE A 162 26.54 53.19 -28.23
CA ILE A 162 27.08 51.83 -28.33
C ILE A 162 25.99 50.84 -28.74
N ASN A 163 26.42 49.72 -29.30
CA ASN A 163 25.60 48.56 -29.59
C ASN A 163 26.41 47.28 -29.28
N GLU A 164 25.86 46.38 -28.48
CA GLU A 164 26.38 45.03 -28.27
C GLU A 164 25.88 44.13 -29.39
N THR A 165 26.79 43.74 -30.29
CA THR A 165 26.40 43.04 -31.51
C THR A 165 26.11 41.55 -31.29
N ILE A 166 26.55 40.99 -30.16
CA ILE A 166 26.28 39.61 -29.75
C ILE A 166 26.04 39.59 -28.24
N VAL A 167 24.82 39.23 -27.85
CA VAL A 167 24.43 39.06 -26.45
C VAL A 167 24.66 37.60 -26.06
N PRO A 168 25.33 37.32 -24.93
CA PRO A 168 25.58 35.95 -24.50
C PRO A 168 24.31 35.17 -24.17
N GLU A 169 24.39 33.84 -24.27
CA GLU A 169 23.29 32.96 -23.91
C GLU A 169 22.87 33.16 -22.44
N ASN A 170 21.56 33.09 -22.17
CA ASN A 170 20.96 33.31 -20.85
C ASN A 170 21.08 34.74 -20.31
N TYR A 171 21.36 35.73 -21.17
CA TYR A 171 21.29 37.14 -20.83
C TYR A 171 20.31 37.90 -21.71
N THR A 172 19.78 39.00 -21.19
CA THR A 172 19.02 40.01 -21.93
C THR A 172 19.68 41.38 -21.77
N GLU A 173 19.77 42.14 -22.84
CA GLU A 173 20.42 43.45 -22.90
C GLU A 173 19.42 44.62 -22.76
N THR A 174 19.88 45.70 -22.15
CA THR A 174 19.18 46.99 -22.10
C THR A 174 20.18 48.14 -22.21
N TYR A 175 19.74 49.30 -22.68
CA TYR A 175 20.60 50.48 -22.87
C TYR A 175 20.13 51.65 -22.01
N SER A 176 21.07 52.49 -21.58
CA SER A 176 20.77 53.79 -20.96
C SER A 176 20.19 54.78 -21.96
N ASP A 177 19.54 55.84 -21.45
CA ASP A 177 18.94 56.89 -22.28
C ASP A 177 19.95 57.62 -23.17
N ASP A 178 21.21 57.75 -22.72
CA ASP A 178 22.31 58.32 -23.50
C ASP A 178 22.93 57.33 -24.52
N GLY A 179 22.51 56.06 -24.47
CA GLY A 179 22.99 55.01 -25.35
C GLY A 179 24.46 54.65 -25.15
N LEU A 180 25.10 55.00 -24.03
CA LEU A 180 26.51 54.74 -23.75
C LEU A 180 26.75 53.71 -22.63
N THR A 181 25.68 53.20 -22.01
CA THR A 181 25.73 52.05 -21.11
C THR A 181 24.87 50.92 -21.65
N VAL A 182 25.40 49.69 -21.66
CA VAL A 182 24.65 48.47 -21.95
C VAL A 182 24.67 47.56 -20.73
N THR A 183 23.51 47.05 -20.31
CA THR A 183 23.36 46.18 -19.13
C THR A 183 22.86 44.81 -19.56
N ASN A 184 23.64 43.75 -19.29
CA ASN A 184 23.20 42.36 -19.44
C ASN A 184 22.64 41.85 -18.12
N THR A 185 21.41 41.36 -18.15
CA THR A 185 20.74 40.73 -16.99
C THR A 185 20.64 39.24 -17.21
N TYR A 186 21.18 38.46 -16.29
CA TYR A 186 21.14 37.00 -16.34
C TYR A 186 19.73 36.47 -16.11
N SER A 187 19.36 35.44 -16.85
CA SER A 187 18.11 34.69 -16.73
C SER A 187 18.44 33.21 -16.69
N SER A 188 18.15 32.53 -15.58
CA SER A 188 18.38 31.09 -15.47
C SER A 188 17.68 30.32 -16.60
N PRO A 189 18.35 29.36 -17.25
CA PRO A 189 17.69 28.35 -18.08
C PRO A 189 16.54 27.68 -17.33
N LYS A 190 15.51 27.26 -18.06
CA LYS A 190 14.36 26.53 -17.50
C LYS A 190 14.49 25.03 -17.75
N ILE A 191 14.19 24.24 -16.73
CA ILE A 191 14.22 22.77 -16.77
C ILE A 191 12.92 22.18 -16.21
N GLU A 192 12.75 20.88 -16.42
CA GLU A 192 11.69 20.09 -15.82
C GLU A 192 12.25 19.02 -14.88
N LYS A 193 11.48 18.64 -13.87
CA LYS A 193 11.80 17.55 -12.93
C LYS A 193 10.60 16.65 -12.74
N VAL A 194 10.81 15.35 -12.95
CA VAL A 194 9.78 14.32 -12.79
C VAL A 194 9.89 13.70 -11.41
N VAL A 195 8.79 13.72 -10.66
CA VAL A 195 8.62 12.99 -9.40
C VAL A 195 7.91 11.67 -9.68
N ILE A 196 8.41 10.59 -9.07
CA ILE A 196 7.88 9.24 -9.22
C ILE A 196 7.41 8.72 -7.85
N LYS A 197 6.18 8.24 -7.79
CA LYS A 197 5.65 7.51 -6.63
C LYS A 197 5.43 6.07 -7.05
N GLU A 198 6.00 5.14 -6.32
CA GLU A 198 5.75 3.71 -6.51
C GLU A 198 5.08 3.14 -5.25
N TRP A 199 4.07 2.30 -5.43
CA TRP A 199 3.40 1.56 -4.38
C TRP A 199 3.78 0.09 -4.49
N VAL A 200 4.24 -0.52 -3.41
CA VAL A 200 4.54 -1.96 -3.36
C VAL A 200 3.53 -2.60 -2.41
N GLY A 201 2.51 -3.22 -2.98
CA GLY A 201 1.41 -3.84 -2.25
C GLY A 201 0.40 -2.83 -1.66
N GLY A 202 -0.40 -3.34 -0.73
CA GLY A 202 -1.49 -2.66 -0.05
C GLY A 202 -2.81 -2.70 -0.81
N PRO A 203 -3.86 -2.08 -0.24
CA PRO A 203 -5.18 -2.00 -0.83
C PRO A 203 -5.17 -1.52 -2.28
N LYS A 204 -6.17 -1.94 -3.06
CA LYS A 204 -6.35 -1.47 -4.44
C LYS A 204 -6.39 0.06 -4.50
N ASP A 205 -7.18 0.67 -3.62
CA ASP A 205 -7.29 2.12 -3.51
C ASP A 205 -6.14 2.64 -2.65
N LYS A 206 -5.28 3.45 -3.27
CA LYS A 206 -4.10 4.02 -2.61
C LYS A 206 -4.41 5.40 -2.03
N PRO A 207 -3.88 5.75 -0.86
CA PRO A 207 -4.10 7.06 -0.26
C PRO A 207 -3.40 8.17 -1.06
N ALA A 208 -3.94 9.39 -1.01
CA ALA A 208 -3.26 10.56 -1.56
C ALA A 208 -1.98 10.87 -0.78
N VAL A 209 -0.96 11.35 -1.47
CA VAL A 209 0.35 11.68 -0.87
C VAL A 209 0.84 13.04 -1.38
N THR A 210 1.40 13.84 -0.50
CA THR A 210 1.90 15.18 -0.82
C THR A 210 3.42 15.18 -0.91
N PHE A 211 3.94 15.65 -2.04
CA PHE A 211 5.35 15.81 -2.31
C PHE A 211 5.74 17.28 -2.33
N VAL A 212 6.87 17.58 -1.70
CA VAL A 212 7.54 18.88 -1.76
C VAL A 212 8.85 18.70 -2.51
N LEU A 213 8.98 19.41 -3.63
CA LEU A 213 10.20 19.54 -4.39
C LEU A 213 11.03 20.67 -3.77
N ASN A 214 12.23 20.36 -3.31
CA ASN A 214 13.17 21.33 -2.80
C ASN A 214 14.35 21.52 -3.76
N ARG A 215 14.94 22.71 -3.74
CA ARG A 215 16.18 23.05 -4.44
C ARG A 215 17.17 23.68 -3.47
N GLN A 216 18.45 23.55 -3.75
CA GLN A 216 19.53 24.24 -3.03
C GLN A 216 20.77 24.33 -3.93
N ILE A 217 21.62 25.32 -3.73
CA ILE A 217 22.98 25.30 -4.28
C ILE A 217 23.91 24.52 -3.34
N GLU A 218 25.11 24.14 -3.81
CA GLU A 218 26.07 23.42 -2.97
C GLU A 218 26.43 24.22 -1.71
N GLY A 219 26.12 23.66 -0.53
CA GLY A 219 26.34 24.33 0.77
C GLY A 219 25.33 25.43 1.12
N GLY A 220 24.29 25.64 0.30
CA GLY A 220 23.21 26.59 0.55
C GLY A 220 22.09 26.07 1.46
N GLU A 221 21.08 26.92 1.69
CA GLU A 221 19.86 26.51 2.38
C GLU A 221 18.87 25.81 1.42
N LEU A 222 18.07 24.90 1.98
CA LEU A 222 16.99 24.24 1.25
C LEU A 222 15.82 25.20 1.06
N GLU A 223 15.41 25.36 -0.19
CA GLU A 223 14.25 26.16 -0.59
C GLU A 223 13.19 25.28 -1.24
N GLU A 224 11.92 25.58 -1.00
CA GLU A 224 10.82 24.93 -1.70
C GLU A 224 10.71 25.47 -3.13
N ALA A 225 10.86 24.57 -4.12
CA ALA A 225 10.69 24.85 -5.53
C ALA A 225 9.28 24.51 -6.04
N GLY A 226 8.54 23.67 -5.32
CA GLY A 226 7.16 23.34 -5.64
C GLY A 226 6.54 22.33 -4.69
N ARG A 227 5.21 22.21 -4.73
CA ARG A 227 4.42 21.24 -3.95
C ARG A 227 3.31 20.66 -4.80
N ILE A 228 3.08 19.35 -4.69
CA ILE A 228 1.99 18.64 -5.37
C ILE A 228 1.39 17.56 -4.48
N THR A 229 0.07 17.34 -4.58
CA THR A 229 -0.58 16.16 -4.00
C THR A 229 -0.94 15.19 -5.11
N LEU A 230 -0.35 13.99 -5.08
CA LEU A 230 -0.63 12.92 -6.01
C LEU A 230 -1.81 12.08 -5.50
N THR A 231 -2.65 11.69 -6.45
CA THR A 231 -3.82 10.83 -6.27
C THR A 231 -3.79 9.76 -7.36
N SER A 232 -4.77 8.84 -7.34
CA SER A 232 -4.96 7.83 -8.38
C SER A 232 -5.12 8.37 -9.81
N ASP A 233 -5.32 9.68 -10.00
CA ASP A 233 -5.45 10.29 -11.33
C ASP A 233 -4.08 10.58 -11.99
N HIS A 234 -2.98 10.45 -11.23
CA HIS A 234 -1.62 10.75 -11.69
C HIS A 234 -0.86 9.49 -12.16
N LEU A 235 -1.55 8.50 -12.75
CA LEU A 235 -0.93 7.24 -13.18
C LEU A 235 0.16 7.47 -14.24
N ALA A 236 1.25 6.70 -14.15
CA ALA A 236 2.16 6.54 -15.27
C ALA A 236 1.37 6.00 -16.48
N THR A 237 1.72 6.44 -17.69
CA THR A 237 0.99 6.46 -18.98
C THR A 237 0.38 5.14 -19.54
N ASN A 238 0.14 4.13 -18.73
CA ASN A 238 -0.37 2.83 -19.12
C ASN A 238 -1.16 2.20 -17.96
N GLU A 239 -2.40 1.77 -18.22
CA GLU A 239 -3.32 1.15 -17.24
C GLU A 239 -2.76 -0.13 -16.59
N GLU A 240 -1.66 -0.68 -17.10
CA GLU A 240 -0.96 -1.82 -16.51
C GLU A 240 -0.11 -1.45 -15.28
N ASN A 241 0.16 -0.15 -15.05
CA ASN A 241 1.07 0.32 -14.00
C ASN A 241 0.35 1.18 -12.94
N ILE A 242 -0.80 0.69 -12.47
CA ILE A 242 -1.68 1.38 -11.49
C ILE A 242 -0.99 1.75 -10.18
N ASP A 243 0.14 1.10 -9.87
CA ASP A 243 0.91 1.29 -8.65
C ASP A 243 2.07 2.29 -8.84
N ILE A 244 2.21 2.93 -10.01
CA ILE A 244 3.18 4.00 -10.23
C ILE A 244 2.46 5.30 -10.62
N TRP A 245 2.69 6.34 -9.83
CA TRP A 245 2.21 7.70 -10.11
C TRP A 245 3.37 8.61 -10.48
N THR A 246 3.13 9.56 -11.37
CA THR A 246 4.16 10.50 -11.84
C THR A 246 3.63 11.90 -11.95
N TYR A 247 4.49 12.89 -11.72
CA TYR A 247 4.18 14.29 -11.95
C TYR A 247 5.43 15.05 -12.40
N THR A 248 5.26 15.95 -13.38
CA THR A 248 6.35 16.77 -13.90
C THR A 248 6.18 18.21 -13.40
N PHE A 249 7.17 18.69 -12.65
CA PHE A 249 7.35 20.10 -12.38
C PHE A 249 8.05 20.74 -13.58
N GLU A 250 7.38 21.69 -14.24
CA GLU A 250 7.89 22.41 -15.41
C GLU A 250 8.38 23.81 -15.02
N ASN A 251 9.16 24.45 -15.91
CA ASN A 251 9.61 25.84 -15.79
C ASN A 251 10.43 26.15 -14.51
N LEU A 252 11.17 25.17 -14.01
CA LEU A 252 12.06 25.32 -12.86
C LEU A 252 13.37 25.98 -13.27
N ASP A 253 13.97 26.80 -12.40
CA ASP A 253 15.29 27.38 -12.65
C ASP A 253 16.39 26.30 -12.58
N LEU A 254 17.27 26.24 -13.58
CA LEU A 254 18.48 25.42 -13.49
C LEU A 254 19.47 25.98 -12.47
N THR A 255 19.58 27.30 -12.38
CA THR A 255 20.61 27.99 -11.60
C THR A 255 20.03 29.11 -10.73
N ASP A 256 20.78 29.51 -9.71
CA ASP A 256 20.51 30.73 -8.97
C ASP A 256 20.84 32.00 -9.78
N GLU A 257 20.67 33.17 -9.16
CA GLU A 257 20.99 34.46 -9.78
C GLU A 257 22.48 34.64 -10.13
N ASN A 258 23.38 33.81 -9.61
CA ASN A 258 24.83 33.84 -9.85
C ASN A 258 25.29 32.71 -10.77
N ALA A 259 24.36 32.03 -11.44
CA ALA A 259 24.58 30.88 -12.31
C ALA A 259 25.15 29.63 -11.61
N ASN A 260 24.97 29.48 -10.30
CA ASN A 260 25.25 28.23 -9.58
C ASN A 260 24.10 27.25 -9.81
N GLU A 261 24.39 26.01 -10.22
CA GLU A 261 23.36 25.00 -10.49
C GLU A 261 22.64 24.56 -9.21
N TYR A 262 21.32 24.45 -9.29
CA TYR A 262 20.49 23.91 -8.23
C TYR A 262 20.53 22.38 -8.20
N ILE A 263 20.72 21.84 -6.99
CA ILE A 263 20.50 20.45 -6.64
C ILE A 263 19.05 20.29 -6.19
N TYR A 264 18.29 19.50 -6.95
CA TYR A 264 16.88 19.20 -6.64
C TYR A 264 16.75 17.94 -5.80
N SER A 265 15.83 17.96 -4.84
CA SER A 265 15.47 16.81 -4.00
C SER A 265 13.96 16.79 -3.74
N VAL A 266 13.41 15.64 -3.38
CA VAL A 266 11.97 15.51 -3.09
C VAL A 266 11.77 14.86 -1.73
N VAL A 267 10.74 15.29 -1.02
CA VAL A 267 10.27 14.68 0.23
C VAL A 267 8.77 14.42 0.15
N GLU A 268 8.32 13.28 0.68
CA GLU A 268 6.91 12.99 0.95
C GLU A 268 6.59 13.56 2.34
N GLU A 269 5.67 14.53 2.44
CA GLU A 269 5.38 15.25 3.69
C GLU A 269 4.91 14.30 4.80
N THR A 270 4.09 13.31 4.45
CA THR A 270 3.55 12.32 5.39
C THR A 270 3.47 10.96 4.73
N VAL A 271 4.07 9.96 5.36
CA VAL A 271 3.92 8.55 4.94
C VAL A 271 2.58 8.03 5.46
N PRO A 272 1.71 7.45 4.61
CA PRO A 272 0.43 6.89 5.04
C PRO A 272 0.58 5.76 6.06
N GLU A 273 -0.42 5.61 6.93
CA GLU A 273 -0.44 4.51 7.92
C GLU A 273 -0.37 3.14 7.23
N GLY A 274 0.45 2.25 7.76
CA GLY A 274 0.64 0.90 7.21
C GLY A 274 1.64 0.83 6.05
N TYR A 275 2.36 1.91 5.75
CA TYR A 275 3.41 1.92 4.73
C TYR A 275 4.78 2.28 5.29
N LEU A 276 5.82 1.71 4.69
CA LEU A 276 7.22 2.11 4.87
C LEU A 276 7.70 2.84 3.61
N MET A 277 8.36 3.97 3.81
CA MET A 277 8.88 4.81 2.75
C MET A 277 10.34 4.49 2.42
N GLN A 278 10.69 4.44 1.13
CA GLN A 278 12.07 4.32 0.65
C GLN A 278 12.32 5.22 -0.56
N PRO A 279 13.46 5.95 -0.64
CA PRO A 279 13.79 6.72 -1.84
C PRO A 279 14.21 5.81 -3.00
N ILE A 280 13.91 6.22 -4.24
CA ILE A 280 14.40 5.57 -5.46
C ILE A 280 15.76 6.17 -5.80
N ALA A 281 16.81 5.37 -5.71
CA ALA A 281 18.18 5.83 -5.89
C ALA A 281 18.40 6.45 -7.28
N GLY A 282 19.00 7.64 -7.32
CA GLY A 282 19.32 8.36 -8.56
C GLY A 282 18.13 9.05 -9.24
N THR A 283 16.96 9.07 -8.61
CA THR A 283 15.77 9.75 -9.13
C THR A 283 15.11 10.63 -8.06
N LEU A 284 14.14 11.46 -8.45
CA LEU A 284 13.24 12.15 -7.53
C LEU A 284 12.03 11.25 -7.23
N GLY A 285 12.30 10.03 -6.77
CA GLY A 285 11.28 9.00 -6.60
C GLY A 285 11.18 8.46 -5.18
N ILE A 286 9.98 8.02 -4.78
CA ILE A 286 9.72 7.41 -3.48
C ILE A 286 8.81 6.18 -3.62
N ILE A 287 9.24 5.05 -3.04
CA ILE A 287 8.47 3.81 -2.88
C ILE A 287 7.76 3.82 -1.52
N ASN A 288 6.45 3.53 -1.50
CA ASN A 288 5.71 3.14 -0.30
C ASN A 288 5.43 1.65 -0.34
N LYS A 289 6.06 0.89 0.56
CA LYS A 289 5.84 -0.55 0.72
C LYS A 289 4.82 -0.81 1.82
N PHE A 290 3.74 -1.51 1.51
CA PHE A 290 2.72 -1.87 2.48
C PHE A 290 3.26 -2.90 3.49
N VAL A 291 2.89 -2.72 4.75
CA VAL A 291 3.19 -3.63 5.86
C VAL A 291 1.86 -4.13 6.42
N PRO A 292 1.52 -5.42 6.23
CA PRO A 292 0.33 -6.02 6.81
C PRO A 292 0.26 -5.80 8.33
N LYS A 293 -0.93 -5.45 8.85
CA LYS A 293 -1.13 -5.38 10.30
C LYS A 293 -0.95 -6.78 10.91
N SER A 294 -0.38 -6.85 12.11
CA SER A 294 -0.23 -8.09 12.86
C SER A 294 -0.75 -8.01 14.29
N ALA A 295 -1.03 -9.19 14.86
CA ALA A 295 -1.31 -9.35 16.29
C ALA A 295 -1.07 -10.79 16.75
N ASP A 296 -1.08 -10.98 18.06
CA ASP A 296 -1.06 -12.31 18.65
C ASP A 296 -2.46 -12.93 18.63
N LEU A 297 -2.53 -14.18 18.19
CA LEU A 297 -3.73 -15.01 18.27
C LEU A 297 -3.53 -16.11 19.32
N THR A 298 -4.62 -16.60 19.88
CA THR A 298 -4.59 -17.68 20.88
C THR A 298 -5.52 -18.83 20.50
N ALA A 299 -5.30 -19.99 21.11
CA ALA A 299 -6.25 -21.10 21.04
C ALA A 299 -6.33 -21.85 22.37
N ASP A 300 -7.49 -22.45 22.66
CA ASP A 300 -7.70 -23.36 23.79
C ASP A 300 -8.36 -24.65 23.33
N VAL A 301 -8.09 -25.72 24.08
CA VAL A 301 -8.62 -27.06 23.81
C VAL A 301 -9.50 -27.49 24.98
N GLU A 302 -10.79 -27.58 24.71
CA GLU A 302 -11.78 -28.17 25.60
C GLU A 302 -11.93 -29.67 25.29
N TRP A 303 -11.98 -30.48 26.36
CA TRP A 303 -12.20 -31.91 26.27
C TRP A 303 -13.53 -32.23 26.94
N ILE A 304 -14.50 -32.73 26.18
CA ILE A 304 -15.82 -33.10 26.69
C ILE A 304 -15.96 -34.61 26.74
N ASN A 305 -16.67 -35.10 27.76
CA ASN A 305 -16.77 -36.53 28.09
C ASN A 305 -15.38 -37.16 28.40
N GLY A 306 -15.34 -38.43 28.77
CA GLY A 306 -14.07 -39.15 29.01
C GLY A 306 -13.23 -38.58 30.15
N GLU A 307 -13.84 -38.07 31.22
CA GLU A 307 -13.14 -37.46 32.37
C GLU A 307 -12.03 -38.34 32.96
N ASN A 308 -12.20 -39.66 32.90
CA ASN A 308 -11.27 -40.66 33.42
C ASN A 308 -10.32 -41.24 32.35
N VAL A 309 -10.29 -40.65 31.16
CA VAL A 309 -9.44 -41.07 30.04
C VAL A 309 -8.29 -40.08 29.86
N SER A 310 -7.09 -40.61 29.63
CA SER A 310 -5.93 -39.79 29.30
C SER A 310 -6.16 -39.01 28.00
N LYS A 311 -5.78 -37.73 28.02
CA LYS A 311 -5.80 -36.85 26.86
C LYS A 311 -4.50 -37.06 26.07
N PRO A 312 -4.55 -37.24 24.74
CA PRO A 312 -3.34 -37.35 23.93
C PRO A 312 -2.62 -36.01 23.82
N ASP A 313 -1.31 -36.07 23.54
CA ASP A 313 -0.53 -34.88 23.18
C ASP A 313 -0.97 -34.41 21.79
N VAL A 314 -1.36 -33.14 21.69
CA VAL A 314 -1.79 -32.52 20.44
C VAL A 314 -0.81 -31.43 20.01
N GLN A 315 -0.69 -31.21 18.69
CA GLN A 315 0.00 -30.06 18.14
C GLN A 315 -0.97 -29.24 17.29
N LEU A 316 -0.88 -27.92 17.41
CA LEU A 316 -1.68 -26.98 16.65
C LEU A 316 -0.82 -26.25 15.62
N THR A 317 -1.31 -26.15 14.39
CA THR A 317 -0.74 -25.30 13.35
C THR A 317 -1.79 -24.29 12.91
N LEU A 318 -1.46 -23.00 13.02
CA LEU A 318 -2.33 -21.92 12.57
C LEU A 318 -2.30 -21.85 11.03
N LYS A 319 -3.48 -21.84 10.43
CA LYS A 319 -3.66 -21.73 8.98
C LYS A 319 -4.53 -20.53 8.67
N TYR A 320 -4.30 -19.91 7.51
CA TYR A 320 -5.22 -18.95 6.93
C TYR A 320 -5.88 -19.50 5.67
N LYS A 321 -7.09 -19.01 5.41
CA LYS A 321 -7.90 -19.39 4.26
C LYS A 321 -7.50 -18.59 3.03
N LYS A 322 -7.23 -19.27 1.92
CA LYS A 322 -6.99 -18.68 0.60
C LYS A 322 -7.93 -19.30 -0.42
N ILE A 323 -8.62 -18.47 -1.20
CA ILE A 323 -9.48 -18.92 -2.29
C ILE A 323 -8.74 -18.70 -3.61
N VAL A 324 -8.51 -19.77 -4.37
CA VAL A 324 -7.88 -19.73 -5.69
C VAL A 324 -8.81 -20.41 -6.69
N ASP A 325 -9.25 -19.68 -7.71
CA ASP A 325 -10.20 -20.17 -8.73
C ASP A 325 -11.48 -20.81 -8.14
N GLY A 326 -11.95 -20.28 -7.02
CA GLY A 326 -13.14 -20.77 -6.30
C GLY A 326 -12.92 -22.01 -5.44
N VAL A 327 -11.68 -22.49 -5.31
CA VAL A 327 -11.29 -23.59 -4.42
C VAL A 327 -10.64 -23.03 -3.16
N GLU A 328 -11.05 -23.55 -1.99
CA GLU A 328 -10.51 -23.15 -0.70
C GLU A 328 -9.25 -23.95 -0.34
N TYR A 329 -8.23 -23.23 0.14
CA TYR A 329 -6.97 -23.77 0.61
C TYR A 329 -6.67 -23.23 2.01
N TRP A 330 -6.13 -24.07 2.88
CA TRP A 330 -5.61 -23.68 4.20
C TRP A 330 -4.09 -23.71 4.18
N ILE A 331 -3.48 -22.53 4.30
CA ILE A 331 -2.03 -22.32 4.16
C ILE A 331 -1.46 -21.91 5.51
N ASP A 332 -0.21 -22.28 5.80
CA ASP A 332 0.48 -21.85 7.03
C ASP A 332 0.42 -20.33 7.21
N ALA A 333 -0.01 -19.90 8.40
CA ALA A 333 -0.01 -18.49 8.75
C ALA A 333 1.43 -17.95 8.81
N LEU A 334 1.60 -16.72 8.35
CA LEU A 334 2.89 -16.03 8.29
C LEU A 334 2.86 -14.78 9.17
N ASP A 335 4.04 -14.31 9.58
CA ASP A 335 4.23 -12.96 10.12
C ASP A 335 4.30 -11.91 8.98
N PRO A 336 4.28 -10.60 9.28
CA PRO A 336 4.41 -9.54 8.26
C PRO A 336 5.70 -9.60 7.43
N GLU A 337 6.74 -10.26 7.94
CA GLU A 337 8.00 -10.49 7.25
C GLU A 337 7.96 -11.70 6.31
N GLY A 338 6.91 -12.53 6.38
CA GLY A 338 6.70 -13.71 5.55
C GLY A 338 7.25 -15.02 6.14
N ASN A 339 7.60 -15.04 7.43
CA ASN A 339 8.07 -16.25 8.11
C ASN A 339 6.88 -17.06 8.68
N PRO A 340 6.95 -18.40 8.70
CA PRO A 340 5.92 -19.23 9.31
C PRO A 340 5.72 -18.94 10.80
N VAL A 341 4.47 -18.75 11.22
CA VAL A 341 4.12 -18.60 12.63
C VAL A 341 4.03 -19.99 13.27
N ILE A 342 4.74 -20.15 14.40
CA ILE A 342 4.78 -21.39 15.16
C ILE A 342 3.94 -21.22 16.43
N GLY A 343 3.06 -22.19 16.70
CA GLY A 343 2.28 -22.22 17.94
C GLY A 343 3.14 -22.55 19.15
N VAL A 344 2.95 -21.82 20.24
CA VAL A 344 3.61 -22.03 21.53
C VAL A 344 2.57 -22.50 22.54
N LEU A 345 2.79 -23.66 23.16
CA LEU A 345 1.96 -24.13 24.28
C LEU A 345 2.41 -23.44 25.57
N ASN A 346 1.47 -22.77 26.24
CA ASN A 346 1.69 -22.05 27.48
C ASN A 346 1.50 -22.96 28.71
N GLU A 347 2.03 -22.52 29.86
CA GLU A 347 1.91 -23.26 31.13
C GLU A 347 0.45 -23.44 31.61
N ASP A 348 -0.46 -22.55 31.20
CA ASP A 348 -1.88 -22.62 31.51
C ASP A 348 -2.68 -23.55 30.58
N GLY A 349 -2.02 -24.18 29.61
CA GLY A 349 -2.62 -25.10 28.64
C GLY A 349 -3.21 -24.42 27.41
N THR A 350 -3.13 -23.09 27.30
CA THR A 350 -3.50 -22.35 26.07
C THR A 350 -2.36 -22.34 25.06
N TRP A 351 -2.67 -22.06 23.81
CA TRP A 351 -1.69 -21.85 22.75
C TRP A 351 -1.63 -20.39 22.35
N SER A 352 -0.43 -19.91 22.02
CA SER A 352 -0.19 -18.58 21.47
C SER A 352 0.50 -18.65 20.11
N PHE A 353 0.05 -17.80 19.19
CA PHE A 353 0.60 -17.60 17.86
C PHE A 353 1.01 -16.13 17.76
N PRO A 354 2.30 -15.81 17.96
CA PRO A 354 2.75 -14.44 18.03
C PRO A 354 2.87 -13.80 16.65
N ASN A 355 2.64 -12.48 16.57
CA ASN A 355 2.90 -11.64 15.39
C ASN A 355 2.28 -12.16 14.08
N VAL A 356 1.06 -12.68 14.12
CA VAL A 356 0.35 -13.20 12.94
C VAL A 356 -0.03 -12.04 12.03
N ALA A 357 0.36 -12.07 10.76
CA ALA A 357 -0.14 -11.12 9.76
C ALA A 357 -1.63 -11.35 9.54
N LEU A 358 -2.43 -10.29 9.69
CA LEU A 358 -3.91 -10.32 9.61
C LEU A 358 -4.41 -9.95 8.22
N GLN A 359 -3.49 -9.51 7.37
CA GLN A 359 -3.74 -9.08 6.00
C GLN A 359 -2.80 -9.79 5.03
N ASP A 360 -3.26 -9.98 3.80
CA ASP A 360 -2.35 -10.26 2.70
C ASP A 360 -1.60 -8.99 2.26
N ASN A 361 -0.69 -9.17 1.29
CA ASN A 361 0.12 -8.07 0.75
C ASN A 361 -0.72 -7.09 -0.06
N GLU A 362 -1.97 -7.39 -0.36
CA GLU A 362 -2.97 -6.57 -1.03
C GLU A 362 -3.91 -5.87 -0.03
N GLY A 363 -3.69 -6.04 1.27
CA GLY A 363 -4.48 -5.40 2.34
C GLY A 363 -5.84 -6.06 2.64
N ASN A 364 -6.14 -7.23 2.06
CA ASN A 364 -7.35 -7.99 2.35
C ASN A 364 -7.23 -8.71 3.69
N ALA A 365 -8.33 -8.81 4.43
CA ALA A 365 -8.37 -9.53 5.70
C ALA A 365 -8.19 -11.03 5.48
N LEU A 366 -7.36 -11.67 6.30
CA LEU A 366 -7.14 -13.12 6.29
C LEU A 366 -8.05 -13.80 7.32
N GLU A 367 -8.71 -14.89 6.94
CA GLU A 367 -9.49 -15.73 7.86
C GLU A 367 -8.61 -16.86 8.39
N PHE A 368 -8.69 -17.15 9.69
CA PHE A 368 -7.82 -18.11 10.37
C PHE A 368 -8.58 -19.27 11.01
N SER A 369 -7.92 -20.43 11.04
CA SER A 369 -8.33 -21.61 11.78
C SER A 369 -7.08 -22.40 12.19
N VAL A 370 -7.25 -23.46 12.96
CA VAL A 370 -6.14 -24.34 13.37
C VAL A 370 -6.33 -25.73 12.78
N VAL A 371 -5.22 -26.35 12.43
CA VAL A 371 -5.15 -27.79 12.19
C VAL A 371 -4.57 -28.45 13.43
N GLN A 372 -5.36 -29.34 14.04
CA GLN A 372 -4.93 -30.15 15.18
C GLN A 372 -4.48 -31.53 14.70
N VAL A 373 -3.29 -31.96 15.14
CA VAL A 373 -2.76 -33.31 14.93
C VAL A 373 -2.45 -33.99 16.27
N GLY A 374 -2.35 -35.33 16.29
CA GLY A 374 -2.08 -36.11 17.51
C GLY A 374 -3.26 -36.93 18.04
N LEU A 375 -4.43 -36.87 17.39
CA LEU A 375 -5.59 -37.70 17.76
C LEU A 375 -5.60 -39.10 17.09
N GLU A 376 -4.71 -39.35 16.12
CA GLU A 376 -4.70 -40.61 15.37
C GLU A 376 -4.46 -41.81 16.29
N GLY A 377 -5.31 -42.83 16.20
CA GLY A 377 -5.25 -44.03 17.05
C GLY A 377 -5.75 -43.82 18.49
N SER A 378 -6.22 -42.63 18.84
CA SER A 378 -6.83 -42.35 20.14
C SER A 378 -8.35 -42.58 20.14
N VAL A 379 -8.95 -42.56 21.33
CA VAL A 379 -10.40 -42.60 21.56
C VAL A 379 -11.03 -41.20 21.57
N TRP A 380 -10.34 -40.19 21.06
CA TRP A 380 -10.79 -38.81 20.99
C TRP A 380 -10.95 -38.37 19.54
N THR A 381 -11.99 -37.58 19.26
CA THR A 381 -12.21 -36.98 17.94
C THR A 381 -12.36 -35.48 18.04
N ASN A 382 -12.05 -34.76 16.96
CA ASN A 382 -12.35 -33.34 16.86
C ASN A 382 -13.85 -33.16 16.61
N LYS A 383 -14.53 -32.44 17.51
CA LYS A 383 -15.96 -32.14 17.40
C LYS A 383 -16.20 -30.81 16.69
N SER A 384 -15.47 -29.77 17.08
CA SER A 384 -15.57 -28.44 16.47
C SER A 384 -14.32 -27.62 16.66
N ILE A 385 -14.06 -26.72 15.70
CA ILE A 385 -13.02 -25.70 15.74
C ILE A 385 -13.67 -24.39 15.28
N THR A 386 -13.48 -23.30 16.02
CA THR A 386 -13.96 -21.97 15.60
C THR A 386 -12.99 -21.30 14.63
N GLU A 387 -13.50 -20.52 13.68
CA GLU A 387 -12.69 -19.70 12.78
C GLU A 387 -12.65 -18.24 13.26
N ILE A 388 -11.56 -17.53 12.94
CA ILE A 388 -11.40 -16.09 13.21
C ILE A 388 -11.40 -15.33 11.89
N THR A 389 -12.31 -14.39 11.74
CA THR A 389 -12.30 -13.40 10.65
C THR A 389 -12.06 -12.01 11.25
N PRO A 390 -10.93 -11.36 10.95
CA PRO A 390 -10.68 -9.97 11.34
C PRO A 390 -11.78 -9.05 10.78
N ALA A 391 -12.36 -8.21 11.63
CA ALA A 391 -13.41 -7.29 11.22
C ALA A 391 -12.81 -6.03 10.59
N LYS A 392 -13.47 -5.45 9.60
CA LYS A 392 -13.21 -4.07 9.15
C LYS A 392 -14.16 -3.13 9.87
N ASN A 393 -13.66 -1.99 10.35
CA ASN A 393 -14.51 -0.91 10.84
C ASN A 393 -15.16 -0.13 9.68
N GLU A 394 -15.96 0.88 9.99
CA GLU A 394 -16.67 1.71 8.99
C GLU A 394 -15.70 2.45 8.04
N ASP A 395 -14.47 2.71 8.48
CA ASP A 395 -13.40 3.33 7.69
C ASP A 395 -12.57 2.31 6.87
N GLY A 396 -12.97 1.03 6.86
CA GLY A 396 -12.27 -0.04 6.15
C GLY A 396 -10.97 -0.53 6.81
N VAL A 397 -10.62 0.02 7.98
CA VAL A 397 -9.46 -0.38 8.78
C VAL A 397 -9.76 -1.71 9.47
N ILE A 398 -8.84 -2.66 9.38
CA ILE A 398 -8.96 -3.91 10.12
C ILE A 398 -8.81 -3.64 11.61
N THR A 399 -9.85 -3.98 12.34
CA THR A 399 -9.91 -3.97 13.80
C THR A 399 -10.08 -5.40 14.27
N ILE A 400 -9.16 -5.85 15.12
CA ILE A 400 -9.31 -7.12 15.79
C ILE A 400 -10.12 -6.85 17.05
N ASN A 401 -11.26 -7.51 17.19
CA ASN A 401 -11.93 -7.54 18.47
C ASN A 401 -11.12 -8.46 19.40
N PRO A 402 -10.56 -7.98 20.53
CA PRO A 402 -9.81 -8.83 21.46
C PRO A 402 -10.65 -9.99 22.02
N ALA A 403 -11.99 -9.87 22.02
CA ALA A 403 -12.89 -10.95 22.40
C ALA A 403 -13.07 -12.03 21.30
N LYS A 404 -12.43 -11.87 20.13
CA LYS A 404 -12.48 -12.78 18.97
C LYS A 404 -11.07 -13.19 18.48
N THR A 405 -10.03 -13.04 19.30
CA THR A 405 -8.66 -13.48 18.97
C THR A 405 -8.37 -14.92 19.34
N ASN A 406 -9.35 -15.60 19.94
CA ASN A 406 -9.18 -16.92 20.49
C ASN A 406 -9.93 -17.99 19.70
N ILE A 407 -9.20 -19.03 19.30
CA ILE A 407 -9.73 -20.20 18.59
C ILE A 407 -10.08 -21.27 19.61
N HIS A 408 -11.37 -21.57 19.75
CA HIS A 408 -11.87 -22.61 20.63
C HIS A 408 -11.94 -23.95 19.88
N ILE A 409 -11.31 -24.98 20.45
CA ILE A 409 -11.30 -26.35 19.93
C ILE A 409 -12.02 -27.24 20.93
N VAL A 410 -12.96 -28.05 20.47
CA VAL A 410 -13.66 -29.04 21.30
C VAL A 410 -13.34 -30.43 20.79
N ASN A 411 -12.71 -31.23 21.65
CA ASN A 411 -12.49 -32.66 21.43
C ASN A 411 -13.52 -33.46 22.23
N GLU A 412 -14.07 -34.50 21.62
CA GLU A 412 -15.08 -35.38 22.23
C GLU A 412 -14.56 -36.79 22.37
N TYR A 413 -14.78 -37.37 23.55
CA TYR A 413 -14.50 -38.78 23.80
C TYR A 413 -15.47 -39.67 23.04
N VAL A 414 -14.93 -40.58 22.24
CA VAL A 414 -15.67 -41.60 21.50
C VAL A 414 -15.64 -42.88 22.32
N VAL A 415 -16.81 -43.29 22.82
CA VAL A 415 -16.95 -44.55 23.58
C VAL A 415 -16.60 -45.73 22.67
N PRO A 416 -15.55 -46.50 22.97
CA PRO A 416 -15.21 -47.65 22.17
C PRO A 416 -16.17 -48.81 22.45
N THR A 417 -16.31 -49.67 21.46
CA THR A 417 -17.18 -50.83 21.51
C THR A 417 -16.39 -52.12 21.28
N THR A 418 -16.94 -53.24 21.75
CA THR A 418 -16.39 -54.57 21.48
C THR A 418 -17.52 -55.59 21.34
N ASP A 419 -17.19 -56.75 20.77
CA ASP A 419 -18.12 -57.88 20.72
C ASP A 419 -17.98 -58.70 22.01
N ILE A 420 -19.10 -58.93 22.68
CA ILE A 420 -19.18 -59.84 23.83
C ILE A 420 -19.78 -61.16 23.36
N THR A 421 -19.05 -62.24 23.58
CA THR A 421 -19.52 -63.59 23.29
C THR A 421 -20.04 -64.27 24.55
N VAL A 422 -21.00 -65.16 24.39
CA VAL A 422 -21.54 -66.01 25.44
C VAL A 422 -21.34 -67.45 25.01
N SER A 423 -20.88 -68.30 25.92
CA SER A 423 -20.75 -69.74 25.68
C SER A 423 -21.35 -70.54 26.83
N THR A 424 -22.07 -71.61 26.50
CA THR A 424 -22.83 -72.40 27.48
C THR A 424 -22.27 -73.81 27.63
N GLU A 425 -21.81 -74.15 28.83
CA GLU A 425 -21.42 -75.50 29.22
C GLU A 425 -22.56 -76.22 29.94
N TRP A 426 -22.75 -77.50 29.63
CA TRP A 426 -23.83 -78.33 30.16
C TRP A 426 -23.24 -79.55 30.88
N LEU A 427 -23.40 -79.62 32.20
CA LEU A 427 -22.82 -80.65 33.05
C LEU A 427 -23.84 -81.70 33.51
N ASN A 428 -23.39 -82.94 33.70
CA ASN A 428 -24.13 -84.04 34.35
C ASN A 428 -25.44 -84.48 33.63
N GLY A 429 -25.64 -84.10 32.37
CA GLY A 429 -26.85 -84.40 31.59
C GLY A 429 -26.57 -85.09 30.25
N GLU A 430 -25.59 -85.99 30.18
CA GLU A 430 -25.26 -86.73 28.95
C GLU A 430 -26.50 -87.44 28.38
N GLY A 431 -26.83 -87.16 27.11
CA GLY A 431 -28.01 -87.71 26.43
C GLY A 431 -29.34 -87.01 26.72
N VAL A 432 -29.34 -85.94 27.53
CA VAL A 432 -30.53 -85.12 27.81
C VAL A 432 -30.62 -83.96 26.81
N SER A 433 -31.81 -83.72 26.26
CA SER A 433 -32.06 -82.59 25.35
C SER A 433 -31.79 -81.25 26.05
N LYS A 434 -31.10 -80.34 25.35
CA LYS A 434 -30.82 -78.98 25.81
C LYS A 434 -31.99 -78.07 25.41
N PRO A 435 -32.57 -77.30 26.34
CA PRO A 435 -33.63 -76.35 25.99
C PRO A 435 -33.06 -75.19 25.14
N GLY A 436 -33.89 -74.63 24.26
CA GLY A 436 -33.59 -73.35 23.63
C GLY A 436 -33.60 -72.25 24.69
N THR A 437 -32.55 -71.44 24.76
CA THR A 437 -32.43 -70.38 25.76
C THR A 437 -32.21 -69.03 25.10
N THR A 438 -32.60 -67.98 25.80
CA THR A 438 -32.27 -66.60 25.44
C THR A 438 -31.45 -65.99 26.57
N VAL A 439 -30.54 -65.09 26.21
CA VAL A 439 -29.71 -64.36 27.16
C VAL A 439 -30.02 -62.88 27.06
N THR A 440 -30.16 -62.22 28.20
CA THR A 440 -30.30 -60.77 28.32
C THR A 440 -28.98 -60.21 28.82
N LEU A 441 -28.39 -59.25 28.10
CA LEU A 441 -27.17 -58.59 28.54
C LEU A 441 -27.49 -57.69 29.73
N MET A 442 -26.70 -57.79 30.79
CA MET A 442 -26.83 -56.99 32.00
C MET A 442 -25.56 -56.18 32.21
N VAL A 443 -25.71 -54.89 32.53
CA VAL A 443 -24.62 -53.98 32.86
C VAL A 443 -24.70 -53.58 34.33
N LYS A 444 -23.55 -53.44 34.98
CA LYS A 444 -23.47 -53.00 36.37
C LYS A 444 -23.65 -51.48 36.44
N ASP A 445 -24.63 -51.03 37.22
CA ASP A 445 -24.86 -49.61 37.48
C ASP A 445 -23.90 -49.03 38.54
N SER A 446 -24.04 -47.73 38.83
CA SER A 446 -23.22 -47.02 39.83
C SER A 446 -23.47 -47.46 41.27
N GLU A 447 -24.60 -48.09 41.57
CA GLU A 447 -24.91 -48.69 42.87
C GLU A 447 -24.33 -50.11 43.00
N GLY A 448 -23.76 -50.65 41.92
CA GLY A 448 -23.18 -51.97 41.86
C GLY A 448 -24.19 -53.08 41.53
N ASN A 449 -25.42 -52.72 41.15
CA ASN A 449 -26.47 -53.67 40.78
C ASN A 449 -26.45 -53.93 39.27
N PHE A 450 -26.80 -55.16 38.86
CA PHE A 450 -26.95 -55.49 37.44
C PHE A 450 -28.34 -55.11 36.94
N VAL A 451 -28.38 -54.21 35.95
CA VAL A 451 -29.59 -53.78 35.25
C VAL A 451 -29.53 -54.20 33.77
N PRO A 452 -30.67 -54.37 33.08
CA PRO A 452 -30.65 -54.73 31.67
C PRO A 452 -29.92 -53.67 30.84
N ALA A 453 -28.97 -54.10 30.01
CA ALA A 453 -28.33 -53.22 29.05
C ALA A 453 -29.35 -52.81 27.98
N LEU A 454 -29.35 -51.52 27.63
CA LEU A 454 -30.28 -50.95 26.68
C LEU A 454 -29.54 -50.57 25.39
N ASP A 455 -30.19 -50.75 24.25
CA ASP A 455 -29.74 -50.20 22.97
C ASP A 455 -30.02 -48.68 22.88
N GLU A 456 -29.63 -48.06 21.78
CA GLU A 456 -29.86 -46.61 21.54
C GLU A 456 -31.33 -46.21 21.56
N GLU A 457 -32.25 -47.15 21.31
CA GLU A 457 -33.70 -46.93 21.33
C GLU A 457 -34.31 -47.16 22.73
N GLY A 458 -33.50 -47.56 23.71
CA GLY A 458 -33.93 -47.86 25.07
C GLY A 458 -34.53 -49.26 25.24
N ASN A 459 -34.38 -50.15 24.26
CA ASN A 459 -34.85 -51.53 24.36
C ASN A 459 -33.80 -52.42 25.03
N THR A 460 -34.26 -53.42 25.77
CA THR A 460 -33.37 -54.40 26.39
C THR A 460 -32.66 -55.26 25.33
N ILE A 461 -31.33 -55.32 25.42
CA ILE A 461 -30.50 -56.12 24.52
C ILE A 461 -30.61 -57.61 24.88
N THR A 462 -31.12 -58.42 23.95
CA THR A 462 -31.27 -59.87 24.12
C THR A 462 -30.75 -60.63 22.91
N ALA A 463 -30.22 -61.83 23.12
CA ALA A 463 -29.77 -62.72 22.06
C ALA A 463 -30.31 -64.15 22.26
N VAL A 464 -30.64 -64.83 21.16
CA VAL A 464 -31.01 -66.24 21.16
C VAL A 464 -29.72 -67.07 21.14
N VAL A 465 -29.62 -68.07 22.01
CA VAL A 465 -28.48 -68.99 22.04
C VAL A 465 -28.61 -70.00 20.90
N ASP A 466 -27.55 -70.16 20.11
CA ASP A 466 -27.52 -71.06 18.96
C ASP A 466 -27.49 -72.56 19.35
N GLU A 467 -27.55 -73.44 18.35
CA GLU A 467 -27.51 -74.90 18.55
C GLU A 467 -26.22 -75.41 19.21
N ASN A 468 -25.14 -74.64 19.13
CA ASN A 468 -23.84 -74.93 19.72
C ASN A 468 -23.72 -74.38 21.16
N GLY A 469 -24.70 -73.62 21.65
CA GLY A 469 -24.70 -73.03 22.98
C GLY A 469 -24.06 -71.64 23.05
N ASN A 470 -23.89 -70.94 21.92
CA ASN A 470 -23.22 -69.65 21.84
C ASN A 470 -24.17 -68.50 21.47
N ALA A 471 -23.82 -67.28 21.85
CA ALA A 471 -24.45 -66.04 21.41
C ALA A 471 -23.41 -64.91 21.33
N THR A 472 -23.67 -63.87 20.54
CA THR A 472 -22.79 -62.69 20.42
C THR A 472 -23.61 -61.41 20.52
N PHE A 473 -23.14 -60.48 21.32
CA PHE A 473 -23.58 -59.08 21.35
C PHE A 473 -22.51 -58.25 20.66
N THR A 474 -22.87 -57.53 19.60
CA THR A 474 -21.95 -56.68 18.85
C THR A 474 -22.02 -55.23 19.32
N ASP A 475 -20.97 -54.47 19.06
CA ASP A 475 -20.90 -53.03 19.34
C ASP A 475 -21.25 -52.66 20.80
N VAL A 476 -20.88 -53.51 21.76
CA VAL A 476 -21.16 -53.27 23.17
C VAL A 476 -20.19 -52.22 23.71
N PRO A 477 -20.67 -51.11 24.31
CA PRO A 477 -19.81 -50.13 24.96
C PRO A 477 -18.90 -50.78 26.01
N VAL A 478 -17.60 -50.49 25.99
CA VAL A 478 -16.69 -51.04 27.02
C VAL A 478 -16.53 -50.10 28.21
N THR A 479 -16.98 -48.85 28.08
CA THR A 479 -16.93 -47.80 29.10
C THR A 479 -18.23 -46.99 29.11
N ASP A 480 -18.47 -46.26 30.19
CA ASP A 480 -19.46 -45.18 30.20
C ASP A 480 -18.95 -43.93 29.45
N LYS A 481 -19.79 -42.89 29.39
CA LYS A 481 -19.45 -41.59 28.78
C LYS A 481 -18.27 -40.87 29.44
N ASP A 482 -17.95 -41.21 30.69
CA ASP A 482 -16.86 -40.60 31.46
C ASP A 482 -15.59 -41.45 31.38
N GLY A 483 -15.61 -42.54 30.62
CA GLY A 483 -14.48 -43.45 30.40
C GLY A 483 -14.30 -44.52 31.46
N ASN A 484 -15.24 -44.68 32.40
CA ASN A 484 -15.15 -45.73 33.41
C ASN A 484 -15.48 -47.08 32.77
N PRO A 485 -14.66 -48.12 32.97
CA PRO A 485 -14.92 -49.40 32.31
C PRO A 485 -16.15 -50.11 32.88
N LEU A 486 -17.02 -50.55 31.98
CA LEU A 486 -18.28 -51.21 32.31
C LEU A 486 -18.05 -52.69 32.64
N THR A 487 -18.89 -53.21 33.53
CA THR A 487 -18.91 -54.63 33.91
C THR A 487 -20.20 -55.27 33.42
N TYR A 488 -20.07 -56.41 32.76
CA TYR A 488 -21.18 -57.12 32.12
C TYR A 488 -21.37 -58.53 32.69
N THR A 489 -22.62 -58.98 32.68
CA THR A 489 -23.00 -60.38 32.83
C THR A 489 -24.24 -60.64 31.98
N VAL A 490 -24.81 -61.84 32.05
CA VAL A 490 -26.08 -62.15 31.40
C VAL A 490 -27.08 -62.77 32.36
N VAL A 491 -28.36 -62.57 32.07
CA VAL A 491 -29.44 -63.39 32.65
C VAL A 491 -29.93 -64.36 31.57
N GLN A 492 -29.84 -65.67 31.86
CA GLN A 492 -30.35 -66.72 30.98
C GLN A 492 -31.83 -67.03 31.28
N LYS A 493 -32.66 -67.09 30.25
CA LYS A 493 -34.08 -67.45 30.28
C LYS A 493 -34.36 -68.69 29.41
N GLY A 494 -35.48 -69.37 29.66
CA GLY A 494 -35.88 -70.58 28.93
C GLY A 494 -35.55 -71.91 29.63
N LEU A 495 -35.03 -71.87 30.86
CA LEU A 495 -34.86 -73.07 31.70
C LEU A 495 -36.12 -73.45 32.50
N GLU A 496 -37.17 -72.62 32.44
CA GLU A 496 -38.43 -72.82 33.16
C GLU A 496 -39.12 -74.11 32.71
N GLY A 497 -39.51 -74.96 33.68
CA GLY A 497 -40.09 -76.28 33.39
C GLY A 497 -39.08 -77.36 32.97
N SER A 498 -37.78 -77.04 32.89
CA SER A 498 -36.72 -78.01 32.65
C SER A 498 -36.03 -78.47 33.95
N ASP A 499 -35.40 -79.65 33.88
CA ASP A 499 -34.53 -80.22 34.93
C ASP A 499 -33.13 -79.58 34.95
N TRP A 500 -32.83 -78.70 33.99
CA TRP A 500 -31.59 -77.93 33.97
C TRP A 500 -31.69 -76.71 34.89
N LYS A 501 -30.64 -76.47 35.67
CA LYS A 501 -30.52 -75.29 36.53
C LYS A 501 -29.26 -74.52 36.19
N ASN A 502 -29.37 -73.20 36.21
CA ASN A 502 -28.21 -72.34 36.10
C ASN A 502 -27.35 -72.51 37.36
N ARG A 503 -26.07 -72.87 37.17
CA ARG A 503 -25.12 -73.10 38.25
C ARG A 503 -24.23 -71.87 38.48
N SER A 504 -23.73 -71.28 37.40
CA SER A 504 -22.92 -70.07 37.44
C SER A 504 -22.94 -69.32 36.12
N ILE A 505 -22.78 -68.01 36.19
CA ILE A 505 -22.56 -67.11 35.04
C ILE A 505 -21.38 -66.21 35.43
N THR A 506 -20.41 -66.05 34.53
CA THR A 506 -19.28 -65.15 34.81
C THR A 506 -19.68 -63.67 34.63
N GLU A 507 -19.01 -62.81 35.38
CA GLU A 507 -18.96 -61.38 35.10
C GLU A 507 -17.69 -61.11 34.28
N ILE A 508 -17.77 -60.21 33.32
CA ILE A 508 -16.63 -59.75 32.54
C ILE A 508 -16.48 -58.24 32.64
N LYS A 509 -15.23 -57.79 32.49
CA LYS A 509 -14.87 -56.38 32.45
C LYS A 509 -14.03 -56.18 31.19
N PRO A 510 -14.67 -55.91 30.04
CA PRO A 510 -14.02 -55.94 28.73
C PRO A 510 -12.90 -54.90 28.57
N ALA A 511 -12.88 -53.87 29.41
CA ALA A 511 -11.82 -52.88 29.40
C ALA A 511 -11.30 -52.55 30.80
N VAL A 512 -10.06 -52.07 30.84
CA VAL A 512 -9.40 -51.58 32.04
C VAL A 512 -8.62 -50.32 31.72
N LEU A 513 -8.55 -49.40 32.68
CA LEU A 513 -7.67 -48.24 32.60
C LEU A 513 -6.30 -48.64 33.17
N VAL A 514 -5.26 -48.56 32.34
CA VAL A 514 -3.86 -48.73 32.72
C VAL A 514 -3.18 -47.38 32.57
N ASP A 515 -2.77 -46.78 33.68
CA ASP A 515 -2.17 -45.44 33.71
C ASP A 515 -3.01 -44.37 32.97
N GLY A 516 -4.35 -44.48 33.09
CA GLY A 516 -5.31 -43.58 32.43
C GLY A 516 -5.57 -43.88 30.95
N VAL A 517 -4.87 -44.85 30.35
CA VAL A 517 -5.09 -45.31 28.98
C VAL A 517 -6.10 -46.46 29.00
N LEU A 518 -7.11 -46.37 28.15
CA LEU A 518 -8.11 -47.41 28.00
C LEU A 518 -7.55 -48.59 27.21
N VAL A 519 -7.57 -49.77 27.82
CA VAL A 519 -7.15 -51.04 27.20
C VAL A 519 -8.34 -51.97 27.12
N VAL A 520 -8.73 -52.35 25.91
CA VAL A 520 -9.72 -53.41 25.69
C VAL A 520 -9.01 -54.76 25.82
N ASP A 521 -9.44 -55.56 26.79
CA ASP A 521 -8.94 -56.91 26.99
C ASP A 521 -9.78 -57.89 26.16
N ALA A 522 -9.31 -58.17 24.94
CA ALA A 522 -9.97 -59.11 24.03
C ALA A 522 -10.07 -60.54 24.58
N THR A 523 -9.33 -60.89 25.64
CA THR A 523 -9.47 -62.19 26.31
C THR A 523 -10.58 -62.20 27.36
N ASN A 524 -11.04 -61.02 27.80
CA ASN A 524 -12.10 -60.83 28.78
C ASN A 524 -13.43 -60.39 28.15
N THR A 525 -13.78 -60.97 27.00
CA THR A 525 -15.02 -60.69 26.26
C THR A 525 -15.97 -61.89 26.19
N ASN A 526 -15.64 -63.01 26.85
CA ASN A 526 -16.47 -64.21 26.86
C ASN A 526 -17.16 -64.42 28.22
N ILE A 527 -18.48 -64.41 28.21
CA ILE A 527 -19.31 -64.78 29.36
C ILE A 527 -19.58 -66.28 29.30
N HIS A 528 -19.08 -67.00 30.29
CA HIS A 528 -19.27 -68.44 30.41
C HIS A 528 -20.47 -68.75 31.32
N ILE A 529 -21.46 -69.45 30.75
CA ILE A 529 -22.62 -69.98 31.46
C ILE A 529 -22.38 -71.46 31.74
N VAL A 530 -22.57 -71.90 32.99
CA VAL A 530 -22.56 -73.32 33.36
C VAL A 530 -23.95 -73.71 33.83
N ASN A 531 -24.55 -74.66 33.12
CA ASN A 531 -25.81 -75.29 33.49
C ASN A 531 -25.57 -76.70 34.01
N GLU A 532 -26.25 -77.07 35.08
CA GLU A 532 -26.15 -78.40 35.68
C GLU A 532 -27.50 -79.11 35.60
N TYR A 533 -27.47 -80.35 35.12
CA TYR A 533 -28.64 -81.21 35.12
C TYR A 533 -28.90 -81.71 36.55
N VAL A 534 -30.07 -81.38 37.08
CA VAL A 534 -30.51 -81.87 38.38
C VAL A 534 -31.50 -82.99 38.14
N LYS A 535 -31.02 -84.23 38.27
CA LYS A 535 -31.87 -85.41 38.10
C LYS A 535 -33.08 -85.31 39.05
N PRO A 536 -34.33 -85.42 38.55
CA PRO A 536 -35.50 -85.28 39.37
C PRO A 536 -35.50 -86.35 40.47
N VAL A 537 -35.45 -85.91 41.73
CA VAL A 537 -35.66 -86.81 42.88
C VAL A 537 -37.14 -87.17 42.87
N VAL A 538 -37.46 -88.42 42.56
CA VAL A 538 -38.82 -88.94 42.72
C VAL A 538 -39.17 -88.83 44.22
N PRO A 539 -40.15 -88.01 44.62
CA PRO A 539 -40.51 -87.93 46.02
C PRO A 539 -41.14 -89.25 46.47
N GLU A 540 -40.62 -89.86 47.54
CA GLU A 540 -41.32 -90.92 48.25
C GLU A 540 -42.68 -90.38 48.76
N PRO A 541 -43.77 -91.19 48.72
CA PRO A 541 -45.10 -90.74 49.08
C PRO A 541 -45.15 -90.28 50.55
N LYS A 542 -45.55 -89.02 50.76
CA LYS A 542 -45.86 -88.48 52.10
C LYS A 542 -46.96 -89.33 52.77
N PRO A 543 -46.78 -89.78 54.02
CA PRO A 543 -47.84 -90.44 54.78
C PRO A 543 -48.96 -89.44 55.13
N GLU A 544 -50.20 -89.91 55.03
CA GLU A 544 -51.43 -89.19 55.34
C GLU A 544 -51.43 -88.59 56.78
N PRO A 545 -51.98 -87.39 56.98
CA PRO A 545 -52.08 -86.79 58.31
C PRO A 545 -53.14 -87.53 59.17
N LYS A 546 -52.70 -88.01 60.33
CA LYS A 546 -53.58 -88.49 61.42
C LYS A 546 -54.31 -87.30 62.09
N PRO A 547 -55.53 -87.51 62.61
CA PRO A 547 -56.42 -86.45 63.07
C PRO A 547 -56.02 -85.93 64.47
N GLU A 548 -56.06 -84.61 64.64
CA GLU A 548 -55.94 -83.95 65.95
C GLU A 548 -57.31 -83.52 66.52
N PRO A 549 -57.41 -83.38 67.86
CA PRO A 549 -58.68 -83.43 68.58
C PRO A 549 -59.35 -82.05 68.78
N LYS A 550 -60.67 -82.11 68.89
CA LYS A 550 -61.61 -81.03 69.27
C LYS A 550 -61.24 -80.34 70.59
N PRO A 551 -61.40 -79.01 70.68
CA PRO A 551 -61.72 -78.32 71.93
C PRO A 551 -63.21 -77.94 72.04
N GLU A 552 -63.71 -78.02 73.28
CA GLU A 552 -65.07 -77.75 73.78
C GLU A 552 -65.41 -76.24 73.96
N PRO A 553 -66.68 -75.86 74.26
CA PRO A 553 -67.29 -74.59 73.83
C PRO A 553 -67.55 -73.51 74.92
N LYS A 554 -67.94 -72.31 74.39
CA LYS A 554 -68.78 -71.19 74.93
C LYS A 554 -68.07 -70.06 75.71
N PRO A 555 -68.59 -68.78 75.66
CA PRO A 555 -70.00 -68.40 75.79
C PRO A 555 -70.61 -67.43 74.75
N GLU A 556 -71.94 -67.51 74.61
CA GLU A 556 -72.85 -66.64 73.85
C GLU A 556 -73.02 -65.25 74.49
N PRO A 557 -73.31 -64.23 73.67
CA PRO A 557 -74.27 -63.19 74.02
C PRO A 557 -75.48 -63.17 73.07
N LYS A 558 -76.66 -63.02 73.67
CA LYS A 558 -77.95 -62.57 73.08
C LYS A 558 -78.28 -61.19 73.68
N PRO A 559 -79.27 -60.40 73.20
CA PRO A 559 -79.93 -60.33 71.89
C PRO A 559 -80.16 -58.88 71.35
N GLU A 560 -80.72 -58.80 70.12
CA GLU A 560 -81.65 -57.77 69.56
C GLU A 560 -81.13 -56.40 69.04
N PRO A 561 -81.83 -55.67 68.13
CA PRO A 561 -83.08 -55.97 67.36
C PRO A 561 -83.02 -55.66 65.83
N LYS A 562 -84.02 -56.15 65.08
CA LYS A 562 -84.54 -55.63 63.78
C LYS A 562 -85.82 -54.80 64.12
N PRO A 563 -86.48 -53.97 63.26
CA PRO A 563 -86.25 -53.58 61.85
C PRO A 563 -86.56 -52.08 61.45
N GLU A 564 -86.27 -51.71 60.17
CA GLU A 564 -86.96 -50.72 59.26
C GLU A 564 -86.97 -49.17 59.54
N PRO A 565 -87.34 -48.26 58.59
CA PRO A 565 -86.75 -47.95 57.26
C PRO A 565 -86.60 -46.42 56.90
N LYS A 566 -85.80 -46.10 55.84
CA LYS A 566 -85.79 -44.95 54.86
C LYS A 566 -85.85 -43.46 55.32
N PRO A 567 -85.25 -42.48 54.58
CA PRO A 567 -85.62 -42.12 53.19
C PRO A 567 -84.47 -41.69 52.22
N GLU A 568 -84.77 -41.67 50.92
CA GLU A 568 -84.04 -40.96 49.84
C GLU A 568 -84.33 -39.44 49.88
N PRO A 569 -83.47 -38.56 49.33
CA PRO A 569 -83.75 -38.05 47.97
C PRO A 569 -82.55 -37.54 47.11
N LYS A 570 -82.70 -37.77 45.79
CA LYS A 570 -82.47 -36.93 44.57
C LYS A 570 -81.15 -36.15 44.32
N PRO A 571 -80.60 -36.22 43.07
CA PRO A 571 -79.66 -35.25 42.52
C PRO A 571 -80.36 -34.07 41.83
N VAL A 572 -79.77 -32.87 41.92
CA VAL A 572 -80.26 -31.59 41.33
C VAL A 572 -79.45 -31.18 40.10
N VAL A 573 -80.14 -30.45 39.22
CA VAL A 573 -79.95 -30.13 37.80
C VAL A 573 -78.91 -29.02 37.50
N LYS A 574 -78.38 -29.04 36.26
CA LYS A 574 -77.51 -28.05 35.55
C LYS A 574 -78.12 -26.62 35.41
N PRO A 575 -77.31 -25.63 34.98
CA PRO A 575 -77.51 -25.09 33.61
C PRO A 575 -76.23 -24.82 32.75
N LYS A 576 -76.51 -24.67 31.44
CA LYS A 576 -75.77 -24.47 30.16
C LYS A 576 -75.33 -22.98 29.91
N PRO A 577 -74.90 -22.51 28.69
CA PRO A 577 -74.08 -23.01 27.54
C PRO A 577 -72.95 -21.99 27.13
N ALA A 578 -72.03 -22.13 26.15
CA ALA A 578 -72.13 -22.30 24.67
C ALA A 578 -70.68 -22.33 24.03
N PRO A 579 -70.43 -22.29 22.68
CA PRO A 579 -69.75 -23.38 21.93
C PRO A 579 -68.45 -23.01 21.16
N LYS A 580 -67.89 -24.02 20.43
CA LYS A 580 -66.86 -24.00 19.35
C LYS A 580 -65.39 -24.11 19.84
N THR A 581 -64.43 -24.83 19.23
CA THR A 581 -64.18 -25.26 17.84
C THR A 581 -62.98 -26.24 17.78
N GLY A 582 -62.94 -27.13 16.77
CA GLY A 582 -61.73 -27.73 16.13
C GLY A 582 -60.96 -28.79 16.93
N ASP A 583 -61.17 -30.10 16.80
CA ASP A 583 -61.08 -31.03 15.64
C ASP A 583 -59.64 -31.31 15.17
N TYR A 584 -59.11 -32.49 15.54
CA TYR A 584 -58.07 -33.24 14.83
C TYR A 584 -58.19 -34.73 15.17
N GLY A 585 -58.98 -35.44 14.37
CA GLY A 585 -59.03 -36.90 14.32
C GLY A 585 -58.06 -37.44 13.26
N ILE A 586 -57.17 -38.32 13.71
CA ILE A 586 -56.34 -39.20 12.90
C ILE A 586 -57.21 -40.39 12.49
N TYR A 587 -57.23 -40.77 11.20
CA TYR A 587 -57.22 -42.16 10.67
C TYR A 587 -57.53 -42.14 9.16
N ALA A 588 -56.68 -42.81 8.36
CA ALA A 588 -57.03 -43.76 7.30
C ALA A 588 -56.06 -43.73 6.09
N THR A 589 -55.20 -44.75 6.04
CA THR A 589 -54.92 -45.66 4.90
C THR A 589 -54.97 -45.16 3.44
N LEU A 590 -53.80 -45.28 2.78
CA LEU A 590 -53.52 -45.94 1.48
C LEU A 590 -54.49 -45.74 0.29
N VAL A 591 -54.05 -45.01 -0.76
CA VAL A 591 -54.25 -45.34 -2.21
C VAL A 591 -53.18 -44.68 -3.11
N VAL A 592 -52.28 -45.52 -3.64
CA VAL A 592 -51.77 -45.72 -5.03
C VAL A 592 -52.00 -44.67 -6.17
N LEU A 593 -50.94 -44.53 -7.02
CA LEU A 593 -50.84 -44.21 -8.47
C LEU A 593 -50.59 -42.76 -8.99
N ILE A 594 -49.35 -42.56 -9.46
CA ILE A 594 -48.81 -41.98 -10.74
C ILE A 594 -49.57 -40.84 -11.45
N LEU A 595 -48.82 -39.76 -11.80
CA LEU A 595 -48.70 -39.07 -13.12
C LEU A 595 -47.99 -37.70 -12.88
N SER A 596 -46.74 -37.47 -13.30
CA SER A 596 -46.23 -37.12 -14.66
C SER A 596 -45.97 -35.61 -14.87
N ALA A 597 -44.95 -35.31 -15.69
CA ALA A 597 -44.45 -34.01 -16.19
C ALA A 597 -43.40 -33.34 -15.29
N GLY A 598 -42.12 -33.17 -15.67
CA GLY A 598 -41.54 -32.64 -16.91
C GLY A 598 -40.61 -31.49 -16.48
N MET A 599 -39.33 -31.35 -16.85
CA MET A 599 -38.79 -31.15 -18.19
C MET A 599 -37.23 -31.09 -18.14
N LEU A 600 -36.57 -31.80 -19.08
CA LEU A 600 -35.34 -31.51 -19.88
C LEU A 600 -34.21 -30.57 -19.34
N PHE A 601 -32.90 -30.70 -19.64
CA PHE A 601 -32.04 -31.58 -20.46
C PHE A 601 -30.56 -31.18 -20.17
N VAL A 602 -29.65 -32.18 -20.10
CA VAL A 602 -28.37 -32.35 -20.86
C VAL A 602 -27.30 -31.22 -20.78
N VAL A 603 -26.02 -31.50 -20.46
CA VAL A 603 -24.95 -31.98 -21.38
C VAL A 603 -23.74 -32.55 -20.60
N SER A 604 -23.24 -33.69 -21.13
CA SER A 604 -21.87 -34.28 -21.18
C SER A 604 -20.79 -33.88 -20.15
N LYS A 605 -19.89 -34.74 -19.68
CA LYS A 605 -19.02 -35.65 -20.45
C LYS A 605 -18.23 -36.52 -19.45
N LYS A 606 -18.15 -37.83 -19.65
CA LYS A 606 -17.13 -38.69 -19.01
C LYS A 606 -16.63 -39.67 -20.07
N SER A 607 -15.43 -39.45 -20.60
CA SER A 607 -14.68 -40.49 -21.29
C SER A 607 -13.61 -41.00 -20.33
N LYS A 608 -13.67 -42.31 -20.07
CA LYS A 608 -12.50 -43.09 -19.69
C LYS A 608 -11.55 -43.11 -20.88
N GLU A 609 -10.25 -42.92 -20.67
CA GLU A 609 -9.29 -43.89 -21.17
C GLU A 609 -7.93 -43.82 -20.45
N THR A 610 -7.37 -45.00 -20.36
CA THR A 610 -6.19 -45.51 -19.67
C THR A 610 -4.88 -45.13 -20.37
N GLU A 611 -3.79 -45.14 -19.60
CA GLU A 611 -2.42 -45.56 -19.99
C GLU A 611 -1.64 -44.82 -21.12
N LYS A 612 -0.44 -44.31 -20.76
CA LYS A 612 0.89 -44.85 -21.14
C LYS A 612 1.94 -43.77 -21.52
N ASN A 613 3.08 -43.83 -20.82
CA ASN A 613 4.45 -43.38 -21.18
C ASN A 613 4.69 -41.95 -21.74
N ARG A 614 5.43 -41.14 -20.98
CA ARG A 614 6.89 -40.96 -21.15
C ARG A 614 7.53 -40.21 -19.99
#